data_AF-A0A0X8UYA8-F1
#
_entry.id   AF-A0A0X8UYA8-F1
#
_cell.length_a   1.000
_cell.length_b   1.000
_cell.length_c   1.000
_cell.angle_alpha   90.00
_cell.angle_beta   90.00
_cell.angle_gamma   90.00
#
_symmetry.space_group_name_H-M   'P 1'
#
loop_
_entity.id
_entity.type
_entity.pdbx_description
1 polymer ?
#
loop_
_entity_poly.entity_id
_entity_poly.type
_entity_poly.pdbx_seq_one_letter_code
_entity_poly.pdbx_strand_id
1 'polypeptide(L)'
;MKQRNDPDINIQLRKQPFFQFLKVSLTDTVLSVAGDSEFMLGFGKRDVPENVRKAGLSKWYDNLSEKDQVKLKRYADKADPSSASAFVMSVIYQAIEDHNYRFVASVYDSLEGVKLSEIERFDINDAAILGFYNAEEYDRCLELCDIGLDMLRKKEIFDHVMAKGTPDIPIPNDINCRNYKLNIVVGIHFDYDEGDKLLLQFQDMGLITAEDVEYRRNGIKTFRLQRTFDNIFNVKEKE
;
A
#
# COMPACT_ATOMS: atom_id res chain seq x y z
N MET A 1 14.92 27.96 -36.43
CA MET A 1 13.73 27.73 -35.60
C MET A 1 14.17 26.94 -34.37
N LYS A 2 14.10 27.54 -33.18
CA LYS A 2 14.47 26.91 -31.91
C LYS A 2 13.33 26.00 -31.47
N GLN A 3 13.60 24.70 -31.29
CA GLN A 3 12.69 23.80 -30.57
C GLN A 3 12.72 24.21 -29.09
N ARG A 4 11.55 24.58 -28.56
CA ARG A 4 11.34 24.79 -27.13
C ARG A 4 11.34 23.43 -26.45
N ASN A 5 12.26 23.23 -25.52
CA ASN A 5 12.14 22.19 -24.50
C ASN A 5 10.98 22.60 -23.58
N ASP A 6 9.90 21.84 -23.56
CA ASP A 6 8.80 22.02 -22.61
C ASP A 6 9.19 21.36 -21.26
N PRO A 7 9.28 22.11 -20.16
CA PRO A 7 9.62 21.59 -18.83
C PRO A 7 8.41 20.99 -18.08
N ASP A 8 7.23 20.92 -18.70
CA ASP A 8 5.96 20.67 -18.00
C ASP A 8 5.61 19.18 -17.71
N ILE A 9 6.37 18.22 -18.22
CA ILE A 9 6.09 16.79 -17.95
C ILE A 9 6.54 16.38 -16.54
N ASN A 10 7.56 17.06 -15.96
CA ASN A 10 8.09 16.71 -14.64
C ASN A 10 7.28 17.28 -13.46
N ILE A 11 6.26 18.11 -13.72
CA ILE A 11 5.38 18.68 -12.68
C ILE A 11 4.16 17.78 -12.43
N GLN A 12 3.80 16.88 -13.35
CA GLN A 12 2.62 16.01 -13.19
C GLN A 12 2.81 14.87 -12.20
N LEU A 13 4.05 14.42 -11.94
CA LEU A 13 4.34 13.42 -10.89
C LEU A 13 4.45 14.04 -9.49
N ARG A 14 4.59 15.38 -9.37
CA ARG A 14 4.56 16.11 -8.09
C ARG A 14 3.15 16.33 -7.54
N LYS A 15 2.12 15.91 -8.27
CA LYS A 15 0.72 16.12 -7.93
C LYS A 15 -0.02 14.79 -8.02
N GLN A 16 0.31 13.82 -7.17
CA GLN A 16 -0.78 12.95 -6.74
C GLN A 16 -1.75 13.85 -5.96
N PRO A 17 -2.96 14.11 -6.45
CA PRO A 17 -3.89 14.91 -5.69
C PRO A 17 -4.19 14.16 -4.41
N PHE A 18 -4.03 14.88 -3.31
CA PHE A 18 -4.12 14.45 -1.92
C PHE A 18 -5.43 13.68 -1.58
N PHE A 19 -6.41 13.69 -2.48
CA PHE A 19 -7.63 12.87 -2.44
C PHE A 19 -8.06 12.44 -3.86
N GLN A 20 -7.39 11.48 -4.51
CA GLN A 20 -7.92 10.88 -5.76
C GLN A 20 -8.64 9.54 -5.58
N PHE A 21 -8.72 8.99 -4.36
CA PHE A 21 -9.28 7.65 -4.15
C PHE A 21 -10.64 7.60 -3.43
N LEU A 22 -11.35 8.71 -3.24
CA LEU A 22 -12.66 8.74 -2.55
C LEU A 22 -13.87 8.89 -3.49
N LYS A 23 -13.78 8.46 -4.76
CA LYS A 23 -14.96 8.33 -5.64
C LYS A 23 -14.93 7.04 -6.44
N VAL A 24 -15.30 5.93 -5.81
CA VAL A 24 -16.17 4.92 -6.45
C VAL A 24 -17.04 4.31 -5.35
N SER A 25 -18.32 4.66 -5.31
CA SER A 25 -19.32 3.97 -4.51
C SER A 25 -20.56 3.72 -5.37
N LEU A 26 -20.91 2.43 -5.42
CA LEU A 26 -22.23 1.84 -5.62
C LEU A 26 -23.00 2.16 -6.91
N THR A 27 -22.94 1.22 -7.86
CA THR A 27 -24.16 0.72 -8.53
C THR A 27 -24.10 -0.79 -8.70
N ASP A 28 -25.13 -1.44 -8.20
CA ASP A 28 -25.43 -2.86 -8.35
C ASP A 28 -25.41 -3.33 -9.80
N THR A 29 -24.87 -4.52 -10.05
CA THR A 29 -25.38 -5.39 -11.11
C THR A 29 -25.28 -6.84 -10.64
N VAL A 30 -26.45 -7.36 -10.25
CA VAL A 30 -26.70 -8.80 -10.08
C VAL A 30 -26.69 -9.45 -11.46
N LEU A 31 -25.84 -10.45 -11.65
CA LEU A 31 -26.00 -11.42 -12.74
C LEU A 31 -25.63 -12.80 -12.21
N SER A 32 -26.67 -13.59 -11.96
CA SER A 32 -26.58 -15.03 -11.75
C SER A 32 -26.24 -15.72 -13.07
N VAL A 33 -25.26 -16.61 -13.08
CA VAL A 33 -25.27 -17.76 -13.99
C VAL A 33 -24.84 -18.98 -13.19
N ALA A 34 -25.79 -19.89 -13.01
CA ALA A 34 -25.57 -21.25 -12.53
C ALA A 34 -24.79 -22.03 -13.58
N GLY A 35 -23.84 -22.84 -13.12
CA GLY A 35 -23.07 -23.75 -13.95
C GLY A 35 -22.31 -24.73 -13.06
N ASP A 36 -22.97 -25.86 -12.78
CA ASP A 36 -22.40 -27.02 -12.11
C ASP A 36 -21.10 -27.47 -12.80
N SER A 37 -20.04 -27.68 -12.03
CA SER A 37 -19.04 -28.72 -12.33
C SER A 37 -18.20 -29.06 -11.09
N GLU A 38 -18.47 -30.27 -10.61
CA GLU A 38 -17.57 -31.21 -9.93
C GLU A 38 -16.58 -30.68 -8.88
N PHE A 39 -17.03 -30.82 -7.63
CA PHE A 39 -16.22 -31.07 -6.45
C PHE A 39 -15.27 -32.25 -6.70
N MET A 40 -13.99 -31.97 -6.97
CA MET A 40 -12.92 -32.97 -6.90
C MET A 40 -12.05 -32.69 -5.67
N LEU A 41 -12.40 -33.36 -4.56
CA LEU A 41 -11.55 -33.55 -3.38
C LEU A 41 -10.33 -34.40 -3.77
N GLY A 42 -9.32 -33.76 -4.34
CA GLY A 42 -8.01 -34.36 -4.61
C GLY A 42 -7.01 -33.95 -3.54
N PHE A 43 -6.79 -34.80 -2.53
CA PHE A 43 -5.60 -34.73 -1.67
C PHE A 43 -4.35 -35.15 -2.46
N GLY A 44 -3.97 -34.33 -3.46
CA GLY A 44 -2.68 -34.45 -4.12
C GLY A 44 -1.59 -33.89 -3.22
N LYS A 45 -0.46 -34.60 -3.09
CA LYS A 45 0.78 -34.02 -2.57
C LYS A 45 0.98 -32.67 -3.26
N ARG A 46 0.86 -31.58 -2.50
CA ARG A 46 0.93 -30.23 -3.05
C ARG A 46 2.36 -29.97 -3.45
N ASP A 47 2.61 -30.03 -4.74
CA ASP A 47 3.94 -29.70 -5.23
C ASP A 47 4.21 -28.22 -4.97
N VAL A 48 5.32 -27.94 -4.29
CA VAL A 48 5.75 -26.59 -3.96
C VAL A 48 6.19 -25.93 -5.27
N PRO A 49 5.65 -24.76 -5.66
CA PRO A 49 6.04 -24.11 -6.90
C PRO A 49 7.56 -23.93 -7.01
N GLU A 50 8.10 -24.05 -8.22
CA GLU A 50 9.56 -24.08 -8.43
C GLU A 50 10.26 -22.83 -7.88
N ASN A 51 9.68 -21.66 -8.13
CA ASN A 51 10.24 -20.39 -7.67
C ASN A 51 10.13 -20.21 -6.15
N VAL A 52 9.09 -20.75 -5.51
CA VAL A 52 8.97 -20.79 -4.04
C VAL A 52 10.11 -21.63 -3.44
N ARG A 53 10.40 -22.78 -4.06
CA ARG A 53 11.48 -23.67 -3.64
C ARG A 53 12.85 -23.00 -3.82
N LYS A 54 13.10 -22.37 -4.96
CA LYS A 54 14.34 -21.61 -5.24
C LYS A 54 14.56 -20.45 -4.27
N ALA A 55 13.48 -19.74 -3.89
CA ALA A 55 13.54 -18.69 -2.89
C ALA A 55 13.76 -19.20 -1.44
N GLY A 56 13.82 -20.52 -1.22
CA GLY A 56 14.00 -21.12 0.10
C GLY A 56 12.74 -21.08 0.97
N LEU A 57 11.56 -20.90 0.35
CA LEU A 57 10.29 -20.64 1.04
C LEU A 57 9.36 -21.87 1.13
N SER A 58 9.85 -23.09 0.87
CA SER A 58 9.02 -24.30 0.91
C SER A 58 8.28 -24.50 2.24
N LYS A 59 8.96 -24.30 3.38
CA LYS A 59 8.35 -24.43 4.71
C LYS A 59 7.27 -23.37 4.96
N TRP A 60 7.51 -22.14 4.50
CA TRP A 60 6.53 -21.05 4.59
C TRP A 60 5.29 -21.38 3.76
N TYR A 61 5.50 -21.86 2.53
CA TYR A 61 4.42 -22.27 1.64
C TYR A 61 3.53 -23.36 2.24
N ASP A 62 4.14 -24.37 2.88
CA ASP A 62 3.40 -25.46 3.52
C ASP A 62 2.50 -24.99 4.66
N ASN A 63 2.84 -23.86 5.29
CA ASN A 63 2.05 -23.25 6.37
C ASN A 63 0.91 -22.34 5.87
N LEU A 64 0.87 -22.01 4.57
CA LEU A 64 -0.22 -21.23 4.00
C LEU A 64 -1.52 -22.04 3.97
N SER A 65 -2.65 -21.33 4.09
CA SER A 65 -3.97 -21.96 3.89
C SER A 65 -4.09 -22.52 2.46
N GLU A 66 -4.94 -23.52 2.23
CA GLU A 66 -5.11 -24.09 0.88
C GLU A 66 -5.55 -23.02 -0.13
N LYS A 67 -6.40 -22.10 0.32
CA LYS A 67 -6.88 -20.97 -0.45
C LYS A 67 -5.73 -20.04 -0.86
N ASP A 68 -4.82 -19.76 0.07
CA ASP A 68 -3.70 -18.85 -0.18
C ASP A 68 -2.62 -19.53 -1.02
N GLN A 69 -2.41 -20.85 -0.88
CA GLN A 69 -1.57 -21.62 -1.80
C GLN A 69 -2.11 -21.57 -3.24
N VAL A 70 -3.42 -21.70 -3.44
CA VAL A 70 -4.05 -21.59 -4.77
C VAL A 70 -3.87 -20.19 -5.35
N LYS A 71 -4.05 -19.14 -4.53
CA LYS A 71 -3.82 -17.75 -4.97
C LYS A 71 -2.36 -17.51 -5.32
N LEU A 72 -1.43 -17.95 -4.46
CA LEU A 72 0.01 -17.77 -4.66
C LEU A 72 0.50 -18.38 -5.97
N LYS A 73 -0.03 -19.53 -6.37
CA LYS A 73 0.30 -20.17 -7.66
C LYS A 73 0.10 -19.26 -8.87
N ARG A 74 -0.81 -18.27 -8.80
CA ARG A 74 -1.03 -17.29 -9.87
C ARG A 74 0.17 -16.36 -10.07
N TYR A 75 0.94 -16.12 -9.01
CA TYR A 75 2.04 -15.15 -8.97
C TYR A 75 3.42 -15.84 -8.93
N ALA A 76 3.48 -17.09 -8.48
CA ALA A 76 4.72 -17.79 -8.20
C ALA A 76 5.63 -17.91 -9.43
N ASP A 77 5.08 -18.17 -10.63
CA ASP A 77 5.88 -18.40 -11.84
C ASP A 77 6.64 -17.16 -12.32
N LYS A 78 6.13 -15.96 -12.01
CA LYS A 78 6.73 -14.67 -12.40
C LYS A 78 7.49 -13.99 -11.26
N ALA A 79 7.33 -14.47 -10.03
CA ALA A 79 7.99 -13.90 -8.87
C ALA A 79 9.51 -14.13 -8.91
N ASP A 80 10.30 -13.12 -8.50
CA ASP A 80 11.76 -13.22 -8.44
C ASP A 80 12.20 -14.25 -7.38
N PRO A 81 12.82 -15.38 -7.75
CA PRO A 81 13.23 -16.39 -6.80
C PRO A 81 14.62 -16.14 -6.18
N SER A 82 15.25 -14.98 -6.42
CA SER A 82 16.62 -14.66 -5.99
C SER A 82 16.80 -14.69 -4.46
N SER A 83 15.76 -14.38 -3.70
CA SER A 83 15.74 -14.43 -2.24
C SER A 83 14.29 -14.54 -1.73
N ALA A 84 14.13 -14.86 -0.44
CA ALA A 84 12.83 -14.86 0.22
C ALA A 84 12.14 -13.49 0.14
N SER A 85 12.89 -12.41 0.41
CA SER A 85 12.37 -11.04 0.33
C SER A 85 11.97 -10.66 -1.09
N ALA A 86 12.83 -10.90 -2.07
CA ALA A 86 12.54 -10.58 -3.48
C ALA A 86 11.31 -11.34 -4.00
N PHE A 87 11.15 -12.60 -3.60
CA PHE A 87 9.98 -13.40 -3.96
C PHE A 87 8.70 -12.81 -3.36
N VAL A 88 8.70 -12.53 -2.06
CA VAL A 88 7.53 -11.99 -1.36
C VAL A 88 7.16 -10.62 -1.91
N MET A 89 8.14 -9.72 -2.12
CA MET A 89 7.91 -8.40 -2.72
C MET A 89 7.32 -8.52 -4.12
N SER A 90 7.84 -9.43 -4.96
CA SER A 90 7.30 -9.69 -6.30
C SER A 90 5.84 -10.17 -6.26
N VAL A 91 5.49 -11.01 -5.28
CA VAL A 91 4.11 -11.49 -5.09
C VAL A 91 3.20 -10.35 -4.62
N ILE A 92 3.64 -9.55 -3.66
CA ILE A 92 2.88 -8.41 -3.14
C ILE A 92 2.57 -7.42 -4.27
N TYR A 93 3.57 -7.02 -5.07
CA TYR A 93 3.36 -6.07 -6.17
C TYR A 93 2.41 -6.62 -7.24
N GLN A 94 2.58 -7.87 -7.67
CA GLN A 94 1.65 -8.47 -8.64
C GLN A 94 0.23 -8.61 -8.08
N ALA A 95 0.09 -8.93 -6.79
CA ALA A 95 -1.23 -9.00 -6.17
C ALA A 95 -1.89 -7.61 -6.05
N ILE A 96 -1.11 -6.56 -5.83
CA ILE A 96 -1.58 -5.16 -5.85
C ILE A 96 -2.04 -4.76 -7.27
N GLU A 97 -1.26 -5.09 -8.30
CA GLU A 97 -1.61 -4.83 -9.71
C GLU A 97 -2.92 -5.54 -10.11
N ASP A 98 -3.13 -6.75 -9.61
CA ASP A 98 -4.37 -7.53 -9.81
C ASP A 98 -5.51 -7.13 -8.84
N HIS A 99 -5.35 -6.06 -8.05
CA HIS A 99 -6.32 -5.61 -7.03
C HIS A 99 -6.72 -6.69 -5.99
N ASN A 100 -5.85 -7.68 -5.76
CA ASN A 100 -6.06 -8.78 -4.82
C ASN A 100 -5.55 -8.40 -3.40
N TYR A 101 -6.07 -7.30 -2.88
CA TYR A 101 -5.54 -6.65 -1.67
C TYR A 101 -5.63 -7.51 -0.41
N ARG A 102 -6.71 -8.28 -0.23
CA ARG A 102 -6.82 -9.23 0.90
C ARG A 102 -5.78 -10.34 0.84
N PHE A 103 -5.31 -10.69 -0.35
CA PHE A 103 -4.22 -11.66 -0.46
C PHE A 103 -2.88 -11.05 -0.06
N VAL A 104 -2.64 -9.76 -0.32
CA VAL A 104 -1.47 -9.04 0.21
C VAL A 104 -1.41 -9.12 1.73
N ALA A 105 -2.53 -8.82 2.41
CA ALA A 105 -2.63 -8.93 3.87
C ALA A 105 -2.32 -10.35 4.38
N SER A 106 -2.93 -11.36 3.76
CA SER A 106 -2.67 -12.77 4.08
C SER A 106 -1.21 -13.18 3.88
N VAL A 107 -0.57 -12.74 2.78
CA VAL A 107 0.85 -12.98 2.54
C VAL A 107 1.66 -12.33 3.65
N TYR A 108 1.43 -11.05 3.98
CA TYR A 108 2.15 -10.34 5.04
C TYR A 108 2.03 -11.05 6.40
N ASP A 109 0.81 -11.39 6.81
CA ASP A 109 0.55 -12.05 8.10
C ASP A 109 1.19 -13.45 8.19
N SER A 110 1.38 -14.13 7.05
CA SER A 110 2.00 -15.45 7.00
C SER A 110 3.53 -15.45 7.13
N LEU A 111 4.17 -14.28 7.15
CA LEU A 111 5.64 -14.17 7.16
C LEU A 111 6.26 -14.41 8.53
N GLU A 112 5.46 -14.75 9.54
CA GLU A 112 5.96 -15.17 10.84
C GLU A 112 6.96 -16.33 10.69
N GLY A 113 8.13 -16.20 11.31
CA GLY A 113 9.20 -17.20 11.23
C GLY A 113 10.03 -17.19 9.93
N VAL A 114 9.68 -16.36 8.93
CA VAL A 114 10.56 -16.13 7.77
C VAL A 114 11.75 -15.28 8.21
N LYS A 115 12.96 -15.74 7.86
CA LYS A 115 14.21 -15.05 8.18
C LYS A 115 14.42 -13.90 7.20
N LEU A 116 14.11 -12.70 7.67
CA LEU A 116 14.29 -11.44 6.97
C LEU A 116 15.16 -10.50 7.82
N SER A 117 16.09 -9.80 7.18
CA SER A 117 16.81 -8.67 7.76
C SER A 117 15.86 -7.51 8.07
N GLU A 118 16.31 -6.53 8.86
CA GLU A 118 15.47 -5.40 9.25
C GLU A 118 15.05 -4.54 8.04
N ILE A 119 15.95 -4.38 7.06
CA ILE A 119 15.67 -3.67 5.80
C ILE A 119 14.60 -4.42 4.99
N GLU A 120 14.74 -5.73 4.83
CA GLU A 120 13.75 -6.54 4.10
C GLU A 120 12.38 -6.53 4.79
N ARG A 121 12.36 -6.56 6.13
CA ARG A 121 11.11 -6.42 6.91
C ARG A 121 10.48 -5.05 6.67
N PHE A 122 11.27 -3.98 6.63
CA PHE A 122 10.77 -2.65 6.35
C PHE A 122 10.16 -2.58 4.94
N ASP A 123 10.88 -3.03 3.92
CA ASP A 123 10.41 -2.97 2.53
C ASP A 123 9.09 -3.74 2.34
N ILE A 124 8.99 -4.93 2.95
CA ILE A 124 7.75 -5.73 2.92
C ILE A 124 6.62 -5.06 3.70
N ASN A 125 6.90 -4.50 4.88
CA ASN A 125 5.94 -3.77 5.68
C ASN A 125 5.38 -2.57 4.91
N ASP A 126 6.25 -1.74 4.34
CA ASP A 126 5.84 -0.56 3.60
C ASP A 126 5.06 -0.93 2.33
N ALA A 127 5.44 -2.00 1.61
CA ALA A 127 4.68 -2.48 0.46
C ALA A 127 3.27 -3.01 0.84
N ALA A 128 3.14 -3.70 1.98
CA ALA A 128 1.88 -4.28 2.43
C ALA A 128 0.82 -3.23 2.82
N ILE A 129 1.23 -2.01 3.23
CA ILE A 129 0.33 -0.90 3.60
C ILE A 129 -0.72 -0.63 2.52
N LEU A 130 -0.32 -0.66 1.24
CA LEU A 130 -1.25 -0.45 0.13
C LEU A 130 -2.33 -1.55 0.06
N GLY A 131 -1.96 -2.79 0.38
CA GLY A 131 -2.87 -3.92 0.49
C GLY A 131 -3.89 -3.72 1.60
N PHE A 132 -3.45 -3.38 2.81
CA PHE A 132 -4.36 -3.14 3.94
C PHE A 132 -5.30 -1.94 3.69
N TYR A 133 -4.77 -0.84 3.15
CA TYR A 133 -5.58 0.34 2.83
C TYR A 133 -6.72 0.02 1.85
N ASN A 134 -6.42 -0.65 0.74
CA ASN A 134 -7.45 -0.96 -0.27
C ASN A 134 -8.31 -2.18 0.09
N ALA A 135 -7.91 -2.98 1.08
CA ALA A 135 -8.77 -3.97 1.71
C ALA A 135 -9.75 -3.35 2.73
N GLU A 136 -9.66 -2.03 2.96
CA GLU A 136 -10.41 -1.27 3.97
C GLU A 136 -10.12 -1.71 5.42
N GLU A 137 -8.97 -2.35 5.63
CA GLU A 137 -8.48 -2.73 6.97
C GLU A 137 -7.68 -1.57 7.59
N TYR A 138 -8.34 -0.43 7.80
CA TYR A 138 -7.67 0.82 8.15
C TYR A 138 -6.93 0.79 9.48
N ASP A 139 -7.47 0.12 10.51
CA ASP A 139 -6.79 -0.01 11.81
C ASP A 139 -5.47 -0.77 11.67
N ARG A 140 -5.50 -1.91 10.98
CA ARG A 140 -4.30 -2.71 10.65
C ARG A 140 -3.32 -1.91 9.78
N CYS A 141 -3.84 -1.15 8.82
CA CYS A 141 -3.02 -0.28 8.00
C CYS A 141 -2.28 0.77 8.85
N LEU A 142 -2.94 1.37 9.85
CA LEU A 142 -2.32 2.31 10.78
C LEU A 142 -1.26 1.64 11.66
N GLU A 143 -1.51 0.42 12.16
CA GLU A 143 -0.52 -0.38 12.89
C GLU A 143 0.77 -0.58 12.07
N LEU A 144 0.63 -0.98 10.80
CA LEU A 144 1.78 -1.14 9.90
C LEU A 144 2.49 0.18 9.62
N CYS A 145 1.75 1.29 9.51
CA CYS A 145 2.35 2.61 9.36
C CYS A 145 3.17 2.99 10.60
N ASP A 146 2.66 2.72 11.81
CA ASP A 146 3.37 3.00 13.06
C ASP A 146 4.63 2.16 13.21
N ILE A 147 4.55 0.86 12.89
CA ILE A 147 5.71 -0.03 12.82
C ILE A 147 6.75 0.52 11.84
N GLY A 148 6.33 0.88 10.62
CA GLY A 148 7.23 1.42 9.60
C GLY A 148 7.90 2.73 10.01
N LEU A 149 7.16 3.64 10.64
CA LEU A 149 7.69 4.91 11.13
C LEU A 149 8.68 4.71 12.30
N ASP A 150 8.44 3.73 13.17
CA ASP A 150 9.39 3.39 14.24
C ASP A 150 10.68 2.79 13.67
N MET A 151 10.57 1.89 12.67
CA MET A 151 11.72 1.33 11.96
C MET A 151 12.56 2.41 11.27
N LEU A 152 11.93 3.43 10.68
CA LEU A 152 12.61 4.57 10.05
C LEU A 152 13.44 5.42 11.02
N ARG A 153 13.28 5.27 12.34
CA ARG A 153 14.16 5.92 13.32
C ARG A 153 15.58 5.33 13.30
N LYS A 154 15.75 4.11 12.76
CA LYS A 154 17.06 3.47 12.58
C LYS A 154 17.75 4.05 11.35
N LYS A 155 18.95 4.59 11.55
CA LYS A 155 19.73 5.26 10.49
C LYS A 155 19.94 4.39 9.26
N GLU A 156 20.21 3.10 9.44
CA GLU A 156 20.42 2.16 8.33
C GLU A 156 19.18 1.99 7.44
N ILE A 157 17.98 1.95 8.04
CA ILE A 157 16.72 1.84 7.31
C ILE A 157 16.41 3.18 6.65
N PHE A 158 16.59 4.28 7.36
CA PHE A 158 16.40 5.62 6.82
C PHE A 158 17.29 5.87 5.58
N ASP A 159 18.58 5.57 5.69
CA ASP A 159 19.55 5.74 4.60
C ASP A 159 19.17 4.85 3.40
N HIS A 160 18.74 3.59 3.63
CA HIS A 160 18.25 2.68 2.59
C HIS A 160 17.04 3.25 1.83
N VAL A 161 16.07 3.81 2.54
CA VAL A 161 14.87 4.39 1.93
C VAL A 161 15.23 5.64 1.15
N MET A 162 16.00 6.56 1.74
CA MET A 162 16.41 7.80 1.06
C MET A 162 17.29 7.55 -0.16
N ALA A 163 18.06 6.46 -0.20
CA ALA A 163 18.85 6.06 -1.36
C ALA A 163 17.99 5.72 -2.60
N LYS A 164 16.68 5.49 -2.44
CA LYS A 164 15.73 5.31 -3.56
C LYS A 164 15.33 6.63 -4.23
N GLY A 165 15.70 7.77 -3.63
CA GLY A 165 15.48 9.10 -4.19
C GLY A 165 16.34 9.35 -5.43
N THR A 166 15.97 10.34 -6.23
CA THR A 166 16.75 10.83 -7.38
C THR A 166 17.28 12.24 -7.11
N PRO A 167 18.26 12.75 -7.87
CA PRO A 167 18.73 14.13 -7.70
C PRO A 167 17.60 15.18 -7.77
N ASP A 168 16.57 14.93 -8.59
CA ASP A 168 15.42 15.82 -8.75
C ASP A 168 14.31 15.59 -7.68
N ILE A 169 14.29 14.40 -7.08
CA ILE A 169 13.32 13.97 -6.06
C ILE A 169 14.10 13.27 -4.92
N PRO A 170 14.77 14.02 -4.04
CA PRO A 170 15.65 13.43 -3.03
C PRO A 170 14.91 12.59 -1.98
N ILE A 171 13.65 12.94 -1.71
CA ILE A 171 12.77 12.18 -0.82
C ILE A 171 11.85 11.33 -1.71
N PRO A 172 11.90 9.99 -1.65
CA PRO A 172 11.06 9.14 -2.47
C PRO A 172 9.56 9.43 -2.31
N ASN A 173 8.81 9.33 -3.42
CA ASN A 173 7.37 9.53 -3.43
C ASN A 173 6.58 8.33 -2.88
N ASP A 174 7.19 7.16 -2.88
CA ASP A 174 6.60 5.85 -2.62
C ASP A 174 6.81 5.35 -1.18
N ILE A 175 7.05 6.24 -0.23
CA ILE A 175 7.01 5.89 1.21
C ILE A 175 5.54 5.75 1.63
N ASN A 176 5.04 4.51 1.67
CA ASN A 176 3.62 4.25 1.83
C ASN A 176 3.10 4.67 3.21
N CYS A 177 3.84 4.41 4.29
CA CYS A 177 3.41 4.84 5.63
C CYS A 177 3.20 6.35 5.74
N ARG A 178 4.07 7.15 5.12
CA ARG A 178 3.93 8.62 5.06
C ARG A 178 2.65 9.04 4.33
N ASN A 179 2.33 8.37 3.23
CA ASN A 179 1.20 8.74 2.37
C ASN A 179 -0.14 8.25 2.95
N TYR A 180 -0.24 6.95 3.27
CA TYR A 180 -1.52 6.33 3.62
C TYR A 180 -1.95 6.60 5.06
N LYS A 181 -1.02 6.78 6.00
CA LYS A 181 -1.40 7.16 7.37
C LYS A 181 -2.18 8.48 7.38
N LEU A 182 -1.69 9.46 6.62
CA LEU A 182 -2.36 10.77 6.48
C LEU A 182 -3.70 10.65 5.76
N ASN A 183 -3.79 9.82 4.71
CA ASN A 183 -5.04 9.55 4.00
C ASN A 183 -6.10 8.94 4.92
N ILE A 184 -5.72 8.01 5.80
CA ILE A 184 -6.65 7.41 6.76
C ILE A 184 -7.09 8.45 7.79
N VAL A 185 -6.14 9.10 8.47
CA VAL A 185 -6.43 10.05 9.56
C VAL A 185 -7.30 11.20 9.08
N VAL A 186 -7.00 11.79 7.91
CA VAL A 186 -7.76 12.93 7.38
C VAL A 186 -8.96 12.48 6.55
N GLY A 187 -8.78 11.50 5.67
CA GLY A 187 -9.77 11.12 4.66
C GLY A 187 -10.82 10.13 5.15
N ILE A 188 -10.51 9.31 6.14
CA ILE A 188 -11.41 8.29 6.69
C ILE A 188 -11.87 8.66 8.11
N HIS A 189 -10.96 9.11 8.98
CA HIS A 189 -11.30 9.47 10.36
C HIS A 189 -11.71 10.94 10.52
N PHE A 190 -11.43 11.79 9.53
CA PHE A 190 -11.72 13.24 9.57
C PHE A 190 -11.06 13.97 10.74
N ASP A 191 -9.95 13.43 11.24
CA ASP A 191 -9.16 14.04 12.30
C ASP A 191 -8.12 14.99 11.70
N TYR A 192 -8.58 16.22 11.44
CA TYR A 192 -7.77 17.26 10.81
C TYR A 192 -6.63 17.75 11.70
N ASP A 193 -6.85 17.77 13.02
CA ASP A 193 -5.87 18.25 13.98
C ASP A 193 -4.74 17.22 14.14
N GLU A 194 -5.07 15.93 14.15
CA GLU A 194 -4.07 14.87 14.12
C GLU A 194 -3.35 14.83 12.77
N GLY A 195 -4.04 15.06 11.66
CA GLY A 195 -3.42 15.22 10.34
C GLY A 195 -2.36 16.34 10.31
N ASP A 196 -2.61 17.45 11.01
CA ASP A 196 -1.65 18.56 11.13
C ASP A 196 -0.39 18.15 11.91
N LYS A 197 -0.56 17.46 13.04
CA LYS A 197 0.55 16.95 13.84
C LYS A 197 1.38 15.93 13.07
N LEU A 198 0.73 15.04 12.30
CA LEU A 198 1.42 14.06 11.47
C LEU A 198 2.31 14.71 10.41
N LEU A 199 1.86 15.81 9.79
CA LEU A 199 2.69 16.56 8.84
C LEU A 199 3.94 17.13 9.52
N LEU A 200 3.80 17.71 10.71
CA LEU A 200 4.96 18.19 11.47
C LEU A 200 5.90 17.04 11.85
N GLN A 201 5.35 15.91 12.30
CA GLN A 201 6.15 14.71 12.59
C GLN A 201 6.93 14.23 11.36
N PHE A 202 6.30 14.15 10.18
CA PHE A 202 6.98 13.75 8.96
C PHE A 202 8.07 14.73 8.55
N GLN A 203 7.87 16.03 8.78
CA GLN A 203 8.90 17.04 8.54
C GLN A 203 10.09 16.85 9.48
N ASP A 204 9.84 16.65 10.77
CA ASP A 204 10.89 16.43 11.78
C ASP A 204 11.69 15.15 11.49
N MET A 205 11.04 14.13 10.92
CA MET A 205 11.69 12.90 10.46
C MET A 205 12.40 13.04 9.11
N GLY A 206 12.30 14.18 8.42
CA GLY A 206 12.89 14.39 7.10
C GLY A 206 12.17 13.64 5.96
N LEU A 207 10.92 13.23 6.16
CA LEU A 207 10.11 12.49 5.19
C LEU A 207 9.29 13.37 4.25
N ILE A 208 9.18 14.67 4.58
CA ILE A 208 8.60 15.73 3.73
C ILE A 208 9.34 17.05 3.96
N THR A 209 9.27 17.95 3.00
CA THR A 209 9.83 19.30 3.13
C THR A 209 8.88 20.26 3.87
N ALA A 210 9.38 21.42 4.29
CA ALA A 210 8.53 22.48 4.84
C ALA A 210 7.49 23.00 3.83
N GLU A 211 7.86 23.08 2.55
CA GLU A 211 6.95 23.45 1.46
C GLU A 211 5.82 22.41 1.32
N ASP A 212 6.15 21.12 1.40
CA ASP A 212 5.15 20.05 1.37
C ASP A 212 4.20 20.11 2.56
N VAL A 213 4.69 20.44 3.76
CA VAL A 213 3.83 20.64 4.94
C VAL A 213 2.82 21.75 4.66
N GLU A 214 3.27 22.92 4.20
CA GLU A 214 2.37 24.03 3.91
C GLU A 214 1.34 23.66 2.84
N TYR A 215 1.79 23.06 1.74
CA TYR A 215 0.93 22.59 0.66
C TYR A 215 -0.13 21.61 1.16
N ARG A 216 0.27 20.58 1.90
CA ARG A 216 -0.63 19.54 2.42
C ARG A 216 -1.59 20.09 3.47
N ARG A 217 -1.16 21.00 4.34
CA ARG A 217 -2.05 21.71 5.30
C ARG A 217 -3.15 22.49 4.58
N ASN A 218 -2.81 23.17 3.49
CA ASN A 218 -3.81 23.87 2.67
C ASN A 218 -4.77 22.88 1.98
N GLY A 219 -4.28 21.71 1.58
CA GLY A 219 -5.10 20.59 1.11
C GLY A 219 -6.11 20.11 2.16
N ILE A 220 -5.67 19.89 3.40
CA ILE A 220 -6.53 19.48 4.52
C ILE A 220 -7.62 20.53 4.78
N LYS A 221 -7.27 21.83 4.81
CA LYS A 221 -8.25 22.93 4.98
C LYS A 221 -9.30 22.91 3.87
N THR A 222 -8.87 22.75 2.62
CA THR A 222 -9.76 22.70 1.45
C THR A 222 -10.72 21.52 1.55
N PHE A 223 -10.21 20.34 1.88
CA PHE A 223 -11.02 19.14 2.05
C PHE A 223 -12.04 19.26 3.19
N ARG A 224 -11.63 19.83 4.34
CA ARG A 224 -12.53 20.14 5.46
C ARG A 224 -13.68 21.05 5.04
N LEU A 225 -13.39 22.09 4.25
CA LEU A 225 -14.41 23.00 3.71
C LEU A 225 -15.36 22.27 2.76
N GLN A 226 -14.84 21.50 1.81
CA GLN A 226 -15.65 20.71 0.88
C GLN A 226 -16.61 19.78 1.62
N ARG A 227 -16.12 19.01 2.58
CA ARG A 227 -16.95 18.11 3.39
C ARG A 227 -18.02 18.85 4.21
N THR A 228 -17.67 20.03 4.74
CA THR A 228 -18.63 20.88 5.45
C THR A 228 -19.76 21.33 4.52
N PHE A 229 -19.42 21.77 3.30
CA PHE A 229 -20.40 22.12 2.28
C PHE A 229 -21.27 20.93 1.87
N ASP A 230 -20.67 19.77 1.60
CA ASP A 230 -21.40 18.56 1.22
C ASP A 230 -22.40 18.14 2.31
N ASN A 231 -22.02 18.26 3.59
CA ASN A 231 -22.92 17.95 4.71
C ASN A 231 -24.09 18.93 4.84
N ILE A 232 -23.91 20.21 4.50
CA ILE A 232 -24.99 21.21 4.51
C ILE A 232 -26.00 20.92 3.40
N PHE A 233 -25.54 20.51 2.22
CA PHE A 233 -26.40 20.28 1.05
C PHE A 233 -26.94 18.85 0.91
N ASN A 234 -26.39 17.88 1.66
CA ASN A 234 -26.91 16.51 1.74
C ASN A 234 -28.00 16.30 2.81
N VAL A 235 -28.44 17.36 3.49
CA VAL A 235 -29.65 17.30 4.33
C VAL A 235 -30.85 17.12 3.41
N LYS A 236 -31.21 15.86 3.12
CA LYS A 236 -32.50 15.53 2.54
C LYS A 236 -33.57 16.07 3.49
N GLU A 237 -34.49 16.87 2.98
CA GLU A 237 -35.71 17.23 3.71
C GLU A 237 -36.34 15.93 4.21
N LYS A 238 -36.62 15.86 5.52
CA LYS A 238 -37.42 14.77 6.08
C LYS A 238 -38.82 14.91 5.47
N GLU A 239 -39.16 14.01 4.55
CA GLU A 239 -40.57 13.70 4.24
C GLU A 239 -41.26 13.10 5.49
#